data_AF-A0A0Q4QWZ6-F1
#
_entry.id   AF-A0A0Q4QWZ6-F1
#
_cell.length_a   1.000
_cell.length_b   1.000
_cell.length_c   1.000
_cell.angle_alpha   90.00
_cell.angle_beta   90.00
_cell.angle_gamma   90.00
#
_symmetry.space_group_name_H-M   'P 1'
#
loop_
_entity.id
_entity.type
_entity.pdbx_description
1 polymer ?
#
loop_
_entity_poly.entity_id
_entity_poly.type
_entity_poly.pdbx_seq_one_letter_code
_entity_poly.pdbx_strand_id
1 'polypeptide(L)'
;MIHLFLDDYRHCPKGFVLALTAEQCKQMIDTEEIDILSLDYDLGWNQDTGAEVVRHMVSTGRYPKQVFLHTSSAAGRVQMYQMLYANAPKETIVHNGPMPFSLLEEIASL
;
A
#
# COMPACT_ATOMS: atom_id res chain seq x y z
N MET A 1 14.29 3.75 -5.97
CA MET A 1 12.83 3.95 -5.83
C MET A 1 12.13 2.66 -6.24
N ILE A 2 11.25 2.13 -5.40
CA ILE A 2 10.58 0.82 -5.63
C ILE A 2 9.06 0.98 -5.74
N HIS A 3 8.40 -0.04 -6.29
CA HIS A 3 6.96 -0.23 -6.17
C HIS A 3 6.69 -1.36 -5.17
N LEU A 4 5.89 -1.10 -4.14
CA LEU A 4 5.65 -2.03 -3.03
C LEU A 4 4.20 -2.53 -3.08
N PHE A 5 4.03 -3.84 -2.97
CA PHE A 5 2.75 -4.53 -2.96
C PHE A 5 2.60 -5.28 -1.64
N LEU A 6 1.64 -4.88 -0.80
CA LEU A 6 1.35 -5.53 0.47
C LEU A 6 0.14 -6.45 0.31
N ASP A 7 0.39 -7.76 0.35
CA ASP A 7 -0.63 -8.80 0.23
C ASP A 7 -0.07 -10.13 0.74
N ASP A 8 -0.87 -10.93 1.45
CA ASP A 8 -0.49 -12.25 1.96
C ASP A 8 -0.97 -13.41 1.06
N TYR A 9 -1.82 -13.12 0.08
CA TYR A 9 -2.54 -14.13 -0.70
C TYR A 9 -2.39 -13.97 -2.22
N ARG A 10 -2.55 -12.77 -2.77
CA ARG A 10 -2.52 -12.52 -4.22
C ARG A 10 -1.09 -12.57 -4.74
N HIS A 11 -0.97 -12.93 -6.02
CA HIS A 11 0.31 -12.87 -6.71
C HIS A 11 0.80 -11.43 -6.80
N CYS A 12 2.05 -11.19 -6.40
CA CYS A 12 2.71 -9.91 -6.58
C CYS A 12 2.81 -9.59 -8.08
N PRO A 13 2.35 -8.41 -8.54
CA PRO A 13 2.53 -8.00 -9.92
C PRO A 13 4.02 -7.88 -10.29
N LYS A 14 4.36 -8.12 -11.56
CA LYS A 14 5.73 -7.93 -12.05
C LYS A 14 6.15 -6.47 -11.89
N GLY A 15 7.40 -6.26 -11.47
CA GLY A 15 7.95 -4.92 -11.21
C GLY A 15 7.64 -4.37 -9.81
N PHE A 16 6.91 -5.13 -8.98
CA PHE A 16 6.69 -4.82 -7.57
C PHE A 16 7.55 -5.70 -6.66
N VAL A 17 7.90 -5.16 -5.51
CA VAL A 17 8.42 -5.88 -4.35
C VAL A 17 7.23 -6.30 -3.49
N LEU A 18 7.21 -7.54 -3.02
CA LEU A 18 6.15 -8.07 -2.15
C LEU A 18 6.51 -7.88 -0.68
N ALA A 19 5.58 -7.33 0.10
CA ALA A 19 5.57 -7.45 1.55
C ALA A 19 4.41 -8.38 1.95
N LEU A 20 4.72 -9.48 2.65
CA LEU A 20 3.73 -10.49 3.06
C LEU A 20 3.02 -10.13 4.36
N THR A 21 3.60 -9.20 5.14
CA THR A 21 3.04 -8.79 6.44
C THR A 21 3.09 -7.28 6.59
N ALA A 22 2.24 -6.75 7.48
CA ALA A 22 2.26 -5.34 7.83
C ALA A 22 3.64 -4.90 8.34
N GLU A 23 4.30 -5.73 9.15
CA GLU A 23 5.62 -5.44 9.69
C GLU A 23 6.69 -5.32 8.61
N GLN A 24 6.73 -6.24 7.64
CA GLN A 24 7.65 -6.13 6.50
C GLN A 24 7.38 -4.86 5.68
N CYS A 25 6.12 -4.49 5.51
CA CYS A 25 5.74 -3.28 4.79
C CYS A 25 6.19 -2.01 5.53
N LYS A 26 5.99 -1.94 6.86
CA LYS A 26 6.47 -0.85 7.72
C LYS A 26 7.99 -0.68 7.62
N GLN A 27 8.75 -1.78 7.67
CA GLN A 27 10.20 -1.77 7.52
C GLN A 27 10.62 -1.19 6.16
N MET A 28 9.99 -1.61 5.07
CA MET A 28 10.26 -1.08 3.73
C MET A 28 9.94 0.41 3.62
N ILE A 29 8.86 0.90 4.25
CA ILE A 29 8.52 2.33 4.32
C ILE A 29 9.61 3.14 5.03
N ASP A 30 10.25 2.56 6.04
CA ASP A 30 11.29 3.24 6.82
C ASP A 30 12.63 3.29 6.08
N THR A 31 12.94 2.29 5.25
CA THR A 31 14.26 2.12 4.64
C THR A 31 14.33 2.50 3.16
N GLU A 32 13.22 2.41 2.42
CA GLU A 32 13.20 2.57 0.97
C GLU A 32 12.50 3.87 0.53
N GLU A 33 12.87 4.36 -0.65
CA GLU A 33 12.07 5.38 -1.35
C GLU A 33 11.00 4.66 -2.20
N ILE A 34 9.73 4.82 -1.81
CA ILE A 34 8.60 4.14 -2.46
C ILE A 34 7.87 5.09 -3.41
N ASP A 35 7.75 4.69 -4.67
CA ASP A 35 6.91 5.40 -5.65
C ASP A 35 5.44 5.03 -5.46
N ILE A 36 5.14 3.74 -5.61
CA ILE A 36 3.78 3.21 -5.54
C ILE A 36 3.71 2.22 -4.39
N LEU A 37 2.74 2.41 -3.50
CA LEU A 37 2.35 1.45 -2.48
C LEU A 37 0.92 0.98 -2.74
N SER A 38 0.73 -0.31 -2.94
CA SER A 38 -0.60 -0.90 -3.03
C SER A 38 -0.89 -1.73 -1.79
N LEU A 39 -2.00 -1.46 -1.11
CA LEU A 39 -2.36 -2.03 0.18
C LEU A 39 -3.55 -2.99 0.09
N ASP A 40 -3.36 -4.22 0.59
CA ASP A 40 -4.46 -5.02 1.12
C ASP A 40 -4.70 -4.69 2.61
N TYR A 41 -5.95 -4.78 3.03
CA TYR A 41 -6.34 -4.65 4.43
C TYR A 41 -6.20 -5.97 5.18
N ASP A 42 -6.69 -7.07 4.60
CA ASP A 42 -6.74 -8.37 5.25
C ASP A 42 -5.42 -9.10 4.99
N LEU A 43 -4.62 -9.37 6.03
CA LEU A 43 -3.30 -10.01 5.91
C LEU A 43 -3.24 -11.34 6.67
N GLY A 44 -4.36 -12.05 6.69
CA GLY A 44 -4.51 -13.33 7.35
C GLY A 44 -4.98 -13.28 8.80
N TRP A 45 -5.26 -14.45 9.37
CA TRP A 45 -5.83 -14.58 10.70
C TRP A 45 -4.82 -14.19 11.80
N ASN A 46 -5.26 -13.40 12.76
CA ASN A 46 -4.45 -12.93 13.90
C ASN A 46 -3.17 -12.17 13.48
N GLN A 47 -3.21 -11.51 12.32
CA GLN A 47 -2.17 -10.61 11.84
C GLN A 47 -2.64 -9.15 11.94
N ASP A 48 -1.67 -8.24 12.00
CA ASP A 48 -1.90 -6.82 11.77
C ASP A 48 -2.52 -6.61 10.38
N THR A 49 -3.39 -5.61 10.25
CA THR A 49 -4.04 -5.26 8.98
C THR A 49 -3.29 -4.18 8.22
N GLY A 50 -3.67 -3.94 6.97
CA GLY A 50 -3.19 -2.77 6.20
C GLY A 50 -3.42 -1.43 6.90
N ALA A 51 -4.40 -1.31 7.79
CA ALA A 51 -4.61 -0.10 8.59
C ALA A 51 -3.45 0.18 9.56
N GLU A 52 -2.76 -0.85 10.06
CA GLU A 52 -1.56 -0.69 10.88
C GLU A 52 -0.42 -0.07 10.08
N VAL A 53 -0.30 -0.41 8.80
CA VAL A 53 0.67 0.21 7.88
C VAL A 53 0.32 1.68 7.63
N VAL A 54 -0.97 2.00 7.43
CA VAL A 54 -1.41 3.38 7.27
C VAL A 54 -1.11 4.21 8.53
N ARG A 55 -1.36 3.68 9.72
CA ARG A 55 -1.04 4.38 10.97
C ARG A 55 0.47 4.62 11.10
N HIS A 56 1.29 3.65 10.69
CA HIS A 56 2.74 3.80 10.67
C HIS A 56 3.17 4.98 9.80
N MET A 57 2.70 5.04 8.54
CA MET A 57 2.95 6.17 7.63
C MET A 57 2.57 7.51 8.26
N VAL A 58 1.40 7.57 8.89
CA VAL A 58 0.93 8.78 9.59
C VAL A 58 1.86 9.16 10.73
N SER A 59 2.29 8.19 11.53
CA SER A 59 3.14 8.44 12.71
C SER A 59 4.56 8.86 12.36
N THR A 60 5.11 8.34 11.26
CA THR A 60 6.49 8.60 10.83
C THR A 60 6.59 9.77 9.85
N GLY A 61 5.47 10.19 9.26
CA GLY A 61 5.44 11.19 8.19
C GLY A 61 6.04 10.68 6.88
N ARG A 62 6.24 9.36 6.74
CA ARG A 62 6.80 8.72 5.55
C ARG A 62 5.68 8.25 4.65
N TYR A 63 5.57 8.87 3.48
CA TYR A 63 4.55 8.57 2.49
C TYR A 63 5.18 8.26 1.14
N PRO A 64 4.64 7.28 0.40
CA PRO A 64 4.98 7.08 -1.01
C PRO A 64 4.40 8.20 -1.88
N LYS A 65 4.80 8.25 -3.15
CA LYS A 65 4.22 9.20 -4.12
C LYS A 65 2.76 8.87 -4.44
N GLN A 66 2.43 7.58 -4.53
CA GLN A 66 1.09 7.09 -4.84
C GLN A 66 0.69 5.93 -3.92
N VAL A 67 -0.56 5.95 -3.45
CA VAL A 67 -1.16 4.85 -2.67
C VAL A 67 -2.40 4.32 -3.37
N PHE A 68 -2.48 2.99 -3.55
CA PHE A 68 -3.65 2.28 -4.05
C PHE A 68 -4.18 1.31 -2.99
N LEU A 69 -5.49 1.03 -3.03
CA LEU A 69 -6.17 0.15 -2.07
C LEU A 69 -6.81 -1.04 -2.82
N HIS A 70 -6.11 -2.17 -2.86
CA HIS A 70 -6.53 -3.36 -3.60
C HIS A 70 -7.24 -4.41 -2.72
N THR A 71 -7.88 -3.97 -1.64
CA THR A 71 -8.55 -4.85 -0.70
C THR A 71 -9.99 -5.21 -1.08
N SER A 72 -10.38 -6.45 -0.74
CA SER A 72 -11.78 -6.91 -0.75
C SER A 72 -12.60 -6.41 0.44
N SER A 73 -11.98 -6.02 1.56
CA SER A 73 -12.69 -5.49 2.72
C SER A 73 -13.17 -4.06 2.46
N ALA A 74 -14.47 -3.88 2.22
CA ALA A 74 -15.05 -2.56 2.01
C ALA A 74 -14.86 -1.63 3.23
N ALA A 75 -15.06 -2.17 4.43
CA ALA A 75 -14.84 -1.43 5.68
C ALA A 75 -13.36 -1.06 5.88
N GLY A 76 -12.47 -2.02 5.63
CA GLY A 76 -11.02 -1.79 5.72
C GLY A 76 -10.52 -0.75 4.72
N ARG A 77 -11.04 -0.79 3.48
CA ARG A 77 -10.75 0.22 2.46
C ARG A 77 -11.19 1.62 2.92
N VAL A 78 -12.41 1.77 3.43
CA VAL A 78 -12.91 3.06 3.93
C VAL A 78 -12.04 3.57 5.07
N GLN A 79 -11.67 2.71 6.02
CA GLN A 79 -10.81 3.07 7.14
C GLN A 79 -9.44 3.59 6.67
N MET A 80 -8.75 2.82 5.83
CA MET A 80 -7.44 3.20 5.29
C MET A 80 -7.53 4.50 4.48
N TYR A 81 -8.52 4.60 3.59
CA TYR A 81 -8.71 5.78 2.75
C TYR A 81 -8.96 7.03 3.57
N GLN A 82 -9.82 6.97 4.60
CA GLN A 82 -10.11 8.12 5.46
C GLN A 82 -8.88 8.57 6.25
N MET A 83 -8.09 7.63 6.78
CA MET A 83 -6.83 7.95 7.47
C MET A 83 -5.83 8.62 6.53
N LEU A 84 -5.64 8.07 5.33
CA LEU A 84 -4.76 8.64 4.30
C LEU A 84 -5.24 10.02 3.87
N TYR A 85 -6.52 10.16 3.53
CA TYR A 85 -7.09 11.44 3.09
C TYR A 85 -6.94 12.56 4.14
N ALA A 86 -7.02 12.22 5.43
CA ALA A 86 -6.91 13.20 6.50
C ALA A 86 -5.45 13.62 6.81
N ASN A 87 -4.46 12.78 6.50
CA ASN A 87 -3.10 12.96 7.01
C ASN A 87 -2.00 12.98 5.93
N ALA A 88 -2.26 12.45 4.74
CA ALA A 88 -1.28 12.42 3.67
C ALA A 88 -0.96 13.84 3.18
N PRO A 89 0.31 14.14 2.88
CA PRO A 89 0.70 15.41 2.28
C PRO A 89 0.07 15.56 0.89
N LYS A 90 -0.06 16.79 0.40
CA LYS A 90 -0.74 17.09 -0.89
C LYS A 90 -0.06 16.44 -2.08
N GLU A 91 1.23 16.16 -1.95
CA GLU A 91 2.08 15.55 -2.96
C GLU A 91 1.84 14.03 -3.09
N THR A 92 1.27 13.38 -2.06
CA THR A 92 0.91 11.96 -2.11
C THR A 92 -0.48 11.79 -2.72
N ILE A 93 -0.56 11.09 -3.85
CA ILE A 93 -1.82 10.79 -4.52
C ILE A 93 -2.42 9.52 -3.91
N VAL A 94 -3.66 9.61 -3.41
CA VAL A 94 -4.35 8.49 -2.78
C VAL A 94 -5.51 8.05 -3.67
N HIS A 95 -5.48 6.79 -4.11
CA HIS A 95 -6.51 6.17 -4.94
C HIS A 95 -7.40 5.24 -4.08
N ASN A 96 -8.72 5.46 -4.11
CA ASN A 96 -9.69 4.62 -3.41
C ASN A 96 -10.04 3.35 -4.20
N GLY A 97 -9.03 2.61 -4.64
CA GLY A 97 -9.21 1.41 -5.45
C GLY A 97 -7.89 0.78 -5.88
N PRO A 98 -7.95 -0.38 -6.55
CA PRO A 98 -6.76 -1.05 -7.05
C PRO A 98 -6.11 -0.26 -8.18
N MET A 99 -4.87 -0.60 -8.48
CA MET A 99 -4.17 -0.08 -9.65
C MET A 99 -4.92 -0.48 -10.93
N PRO A 100 -5.07 0.44 -11.91
CA PRO A 100 -5.64 0.10 -13.20
C PRO A 100 -4.73 -0.86 -13.96
N PHE A 101 -5.32 -1.72 -14.79
CA PHE A 101 -4.57 -2.72 -15.55
C PHE A 101 -3.48 -2.12 -16.44
N SER A 102 -3.73 -0.97 -17.07
CA SER A 102 -2.73 -0.27 -17.90
C SER A 102 -1.47 0.12 -17.14
N LEU A 103 -1.59 0.50 -15.86
CA LEU A 103 -0.45 0.83 -15.00
C LEU A 103 0.36 -0.42 -14.66
N LEU A 104 -0.33 -1.55 -14.41
CA LEU A 104 0.33 -2.83 -14.18
C LEU A 104 1.13 -3.29 -15.41
N GLU A 105 0.56 -3.14 -16.61
CA GLU A 105 1.26 -3.47 -17.86
C GLU A 105 2.47 -2.58 -18.12
N GLU A 106 2.33 -1.27 -17.89
CA GLU A 106 3.41 -0.30 -18.01
C GLU A 106 4.60 -0.71 -17.11
N ILE A 107 4.35 -0.91 -15.81
CA ILE A 107 5.38 -1.29 -14.84
C ILE A 107 6.01 -2.65 -15.18
N ALA A 108 5.21 -3.61 -15.65
CA ALA A 108 5.71 -4.94 -16.02
C ALA A 108 6.63 -4.92 -17.27
N SER A 109 6.58 -3.86 -18.07
CA SER A 109 7.35 -3.70 -19.31
C SER A 109 8.71 -3.00 -19.13
N LEU A 110 8.93 -2.38 -17.96
CA LEU A 110 10.20 -1.79 -17.55
C LEU A 110 11.23 -2.87 -17.15
#